data_AF-M1PCW5-F1
#
_entry.id   AF-M1PCW5-F1
#
_cell.length_a   1.000
_cell.length_b   1.000
_cell.length_c   1.000
_cell.angle_alpha   90.00
_cell.angle_beta   90.00
_cell.angle_gamma   90.00
#
_symmetry.space_group_name_H-M   'P 1'
#
loop_
_entity.id
_entity.type
_entity.pdbx_description
1 polymer ?
#
loop_
_entity_poly.entity_id
_entity_poly.type
_entity_poly.pdbx_seq_one_letter_code
_entity_poly.pdbx_strand_id
1 'polypeptide(L)'
;MACIARSPINVKYIPLPLVAGNRISMQRIFFSLLLLLLLNACSEDQKQEEGNETSPASNSISTPPKGCKACHSMVLDVAHDMDCTVCHGGSNDTSSKELAHENLILRPAHPDNMVKVCGKCHQDQVASTAHSLHFTLKTEVNRVRIAFGAKEELTSLVDVPVTDSPQTIVELADDLLRRRCLRCHPYFSGDRYPAVVRGTGCASCHLQFYKGKLVSHSFLKTPGDDQCLQCHYGNWVGYDYYGRYEHDMNDEYRTPYTTRHDYFRPFGVEFHQLSPDIHQKKGLVCVDCHGGRELMAQGDTKTRCADCHDRSRIENQLSYFNINRKNNKEDEFTLVSTGDGKEHTIPFMKHAAHQEYAEVAGCQVCHAQWSFNDLGTHLLRSDLSEYDAFSRVSVQGSFEVEQILKNNLNFDNEEMAHSMTDKLSGEAKDGLWYKGYETRRWENIIIGRDSSGRLQVMRPILDIYLSWIDEDEDVLFDSVRSNAQNNGLLPYVPHTTGKAGMFYRDRIKNFLQSEEGAVK
;
A
#
# COMPACT_ATOMS: atom_id res chain seq x y z
N MET A 1 -32.52 -34.51 22.29
CA MET A 1 -31.85 -35.13 23.44
C MET A 1 -30.42 -34.58 23.49
N ALA A 2 -30.02 -34.04 24.65
CA ALA A 2 -28.67 -33.63 25.09
C ALA A 2 -27.95 -32.41 24.46
N CYS A 3 -27.85 -31.35 25.28
CA CYS A 3 -26.74 -30.38 25.30
C CYS A 3 -25.41 -31.06 25.69
N ILE A 4 -24.26 -30.46 25.32
CA ILE A 4 -23.12 -30.16 26.22
C ILE A 4 -22.15 -29.16 25.55
N ALA A 5 -21.59 -28.32 26.41
CA ALA A 5 -20.81 -27.08 26.28
C ALA A 5 -19.54 -27.06 25.38
N ARG A 6 -19.19 -25.85 24.91
CA ARG A 6 -17.82 -25.41 24.62
C ARG A 6 -17.52 -24.10 25.34
N SER A 7 -16.41 -24.10 26.08
CA SER A 7 -15.87 -22.98 26.86
C SER A 7 -15.38 -21.83 25.98
N PRO A 8 -15.45 -20.56 26.43
CA PRO A 8 -14.78 -19.45 25.76
C PRO A 8 -13.34 -19.29 26.27
N ILE A 9 -12.40 -19.15 25.33
CA ILE A 9 -11.03 -18.71 25.58
C ILE A 9 -11.05 -17.18 25.69
N ASN A 10 -10.69 -16.68 26.87
CA ASN A 10 -10.55 -15.26 27.17
C ASN A 10 -9.31 -14.68 26.48
N VAL A 11 -9.50 -13.75 25.52
CA VAL A 11 -8.47 -12.81 25.08
C VAL A 11 -8.73 -11.49 25.80
N LYS A 12 -7.89 -11.17 26.79
CA LYS A 12 -7.93 -9.89 27.52
C LYS A 12 -7.42 -8.77 26.61
N TYR A 13 -8.32 -7.91 26.15
CA TYR A 13 -7.98 -6.55 25.74
C TYR A 13 -7.85 -5.67 27.00
N ILE A 14 -6.75 -4.94 27.12
CA ILE A 14 -6.55 -3.92 28.16
C ILE A 14 -6.89 -2.56 27.53
N PRO A 15 -7.96 -1.86 27.95
CA PRO A 15 -8.14 -0.46 27.63
C PRO A 15 -7.58 0.43 28.76
N LEU A 16 -6.80 1.45 28.39
CA LEU A 16 -6.43 2.56 29.28
C LEU A 16 -7.63 3.52 29.46
N PRO A 17 -7.77 4.18 30.63
CA PRO A 17 -9.04 4.74 31.07
C PRO A 17 -9.33 6.15 30.52
N LEU A 18 -10.60 6.36 30.17
CA LEU A 18 -11.23 7.66 29.97
C LEU A 18 -11.45 8.36 31.32
N VAL A 19 -10.99 9.61 31.42
CA VAL A 19 -11.24 10.48 32.58
C VAL A 19 -12.69 10.97 32.53
N ALA A 20 -13.48 10.58 33.52
CA ALA A 20 -14.85 11.04 33.72
C ALA A 20 -14.87 12.35 34.54
N GLY A 21 -15.45 13.41 33.96
CA GLY A 21 -15.75 14.65 34.67
C GLY A 21 -17.01 14.49 35.53
N ASN A 22 -16.86 14.66 36.84
CA ASN A 22 -17.97 14.67 37.79
C ASN A 22 -18.80 15.96 37.66
N ARG A 23 -20.11 15.79 37.39
CA ARG A 23 -21.13 16.80 37.67
C ARG A 23 -21.55 16.67 39.13
N ILE A 24 -21.40 17.74 39.91
CA ILE A 24 -22.05 17.87 41.21
C ILE A 24 -22.96 19.10 41.19
N SER A 25 -24.23 18.83 41.50
CA SER A 25 -25.31 19.78 41.76
C SER A 25 -25.09 20.49 43.09
N MET A 26 -25.20 21.81 43.14
CA MET A 26 -25.39 22.54 44.39
C MET A 26 -26.46 23.62 44.20
N GLN A 27 -27.67 23.27 44.63
CA GLN A 27 -28.74 24.22 44.90
C GLN A 27 -28.40 25.04 46.15
N ARG A 28 -28.64 26.35 46.01
CA ARG A 28 -29.12 27.28 47.04
C ARG A 28 -28.28 27.40 48.30
N ILE A 29 -27.66 28.57 48.49
CA ILE A 29 -27.71 29.36 49.73
C ILE A 29 -26.97 30.70 49.51
N PHE A 30 -27.52 31.77 50.08
CA PHE A 30 -27.03 33.16 50.18
C PHE A 30 -27.22 34.13 49.01
N PHE A 31 -28.51 34.45 48.81
CA PHE A 31 -29.00 35.82 48.64
C PHE A 31 -28.51 36.70 49.81
N SER A 32 -27.66 37.71 49.56
CA SER A 32 -27.50 38.97 50.32
C SER A 32 -26.29 39.73 49.78
N LEU A 33 -26.44 41.04 49.56
CA LEU A 33 -25.45 42.01 49.06
C LEU A 33 -25.29 42.11 47.54
N LEU A 34 -26.42 42.24 46.84
CA LEU A 34 -26.49 43.03 45.60
C LEU A 34 -27.48 44.18 45.82
N LEU A 35 -27.10 45.15 46.64
CA LEU A 35 -27.82 46.42 46.74
C LEU A 35 -26.90 47.50 47.33
N LEU A 36 -25.98 48.03 46.54
CA LEU A 36 -25.49 49.41 46.68
C LEU A 36 -24.67 49.79 45.44
N LEU A 37 -25.29 50.64 44.61
CA LEU A 37 -24.66 51.73 43.88
C LEU A 37 -23.90 51.38 42.58
N LEU A 38 -24.68 51.21 41.52
CA LEU A 38 -24.44 51.99 40.30
C LEU A 38 -25.10 53.36 40.50
N LEU A 39 -24.34 54.45 40.33
CA LEU A 39 -24.69 55.63 39.52
C LEU A 39 -23.72 56.81 39.80
N ASN A 40 -23.10 57.24 38.70
CA ASN A 40 -22.75 58.62 38.32
C ASN A 40 -21.61 59.41 38.99
N ALA A 41 -20.66 59.74 38.11
CA ALA A 41 -20.28 61.10 37.71
C ALA A 41 -19.15 61.85 38.45
N CYS A 42 -18.11 62.11 37.64
CA CYS A 42 -17.41 63.38 37.41
C CYS A 42 -16.60 64.07 38.53
N SER A 43 -15.31 64.20 38.19
CA SER A 43 -14.37 65.31 38.41
C SER A 43 -14.06 65.78 39.84
N GLU A 44 -12.77 65.74 40.20
CA GLU A 44 -11.98 66.96 40.40
C GLU A 44 -10.48 66.66 40.49
N ASP A 45 -9.70 67.49 39.80
CA ASP A 45 -8.24 67.58 39.82
C ASP A 45 -7.70 67.95 41.20
N GLN A 46 -6.58 67.33 41.63
CA GLN A 46 -5.48 68.05 42.27
C GLN A 46 -4.11 67.42 41.94
N LYS A 47 -3.24 68.27 41.37
CA LYS A 47 -1.77 68.20 41.34
C LYS A 47 -1.24 67.98 42.77
N GLN A 48 -0.04 67.46 43.08
CA GLN A 48 1.27 67.53 42.44
C GLN A 48 2.19 66.65 43.31
N GLU A 49 3.14 65.90 42.74
CA GLU A 49 4.46 65.72 43.37
C GLU A 49 5.49 65.30 42.32
N GLU A 50 6.59 66.05 42.31
CA GLU A 50 7.69 66.01 41.35
C GLU A 50 8.77 64.98 41.74
N GLY A 51 9.38 64.40 40.71
CA GLY A 51 10.80 64.01 40.70
C GLY A 51 11.16 62.66 41.32
N ASN A 52 11.57 61.68 40.53
CA ASN A 52 12.93 61.60 39.97
C ASN A 52 13.07 60.33 39.10
N GLU A 53 14.06 60.35 38.22
CA GLU A 53 14.36 59.44 37.11
C GLU A 53 14.30 57.93 37.40
N THR A 54 13.64 57.17 36.52
CA THR A 54 14.04 55.78 36.20
C THR A 54 13.88 55.50 34.70
N SER A 55 14.96 54.95 34.13
CA SER A 55 15.24 54.56 32.75
C SER A 55 14.09 53.96 31.92
N PRO A 56 14.10 54.11 30.58
CA PRO A 56 13.08 53.52 29.73
C PRO A 56 13.16 52.00 29.81
N ALA A 57 12.04 51.38 30.16
CA ALA A 57 11.84 49.95 30.04
C ALA A 57 12.13 49.52 28.60
N SER A 58 13.19 48.72 28.43
CA SER A 58 13.49 48.06 27.18
C SER A 58 12.34 47.11 26.85
N ASN A 59 11.45 47.52 25.95
CA ASN A 59 10.63 46.58 25.20
C ASN A 59 11.59 45.70 24.38
N SER A 60 11.98 44.57 24.95
CA SER A 60 12.66 43.52 24.20
C SER A 60 11.66 42.97 23.19
N ILE A 61 11.67 43.53 21.99
CA ILE A 61 11.08 42.90 20.81
C ILE A 61 11.83 41.58 20.66
N SER A 62 11.26 40.48 21.14
CA SER A 62 11.85 39.16 20.96
C SER A 62 11.83 38.86 19.48
N THR A 63 12.99 38.88 18.83
CA THR A 63 13.14 38.44 17.45
C THR A 63 12.59 37.01 17.35
N PRO A 64 11.63 36.74 16.45
CA PRO A 64 11.07 35.41 16.34
C PRO A 64 12.19 34.39 16.07
N PRO A 65 12.14 33.21 16.70
CA PRO A 65 13.17 32.19 16.56
C PRO A 65 13.35 31.84 15.07
N LYS A 66 14.60 31.83 14.63
CA LYS A 66 14.98 31.53 13.24
C LYS A 66 15.10 30.03 13.02
N GLY A 67 14.91 29.61 11.77
CA GLY A 67 15.21 28.26 11.33
C GLY A 67 14.02 27.29 11.36
N CYS A 68 14.17 26.18 10.66
CA CYS A 68 13.10 25.23 10.39
C CYS A 68 12.48 24.68 11.69
N LYS A 69 13.33 24.38 12.68
CA LYS A 69 12.92 23.82 13.99
C LYS A 69 12.11 24.82 14.84
N ALA A 70 12.09 26.11 14.49
CA ALA A 70 11.26 27.09 15.17
C ALA A 70 9.75 26.91 14.87
N CYS A 71 9.43 26.40 13.68
CA CYS A 71 8.05 26.20 13.21
C CYS A 71 7.68 24.72 13.02
N HIS A 72 8.67 23.85 12.83
CA HIS A 72 8.47 22.42 12.58
C HIS A 72 9.00 21.58 13.73
N SER A 73 8.13 20.75 14.30
CA SER A 73 8.50 19.74 15.28
C SER A 73 8.56 18.38 14.60
N MET A 74 9.71 17.72 14.69
CA MET A 74 9.89 16.35 14.19
C MET A 74 10.93 15.58 15.01
N VAL A 75 10.90 14.26 14.84
CA VAL A 75 11.92 13.34 15.35
C VAL A 75 12.72 12.82 14.16
N LEU A 76 14.05 12.87 14.26
CA LEU A 76 15.01 12.35 13.29
C LEU A 76 15.69 11.11 13.87
N ASP A 77 16.17 10.22 13.01
CA ASP A 77 17.10 9.18 13.42
C ASP A 77 18.54 9.71 13.49
N VAL A 78 19.40 8.98 14.18
CA VAL A 78 20.80 9.38 14.43
C VAL A 78 21.59 9.57 13.13
N ALA A 79 21.31 8.80 12.07
CA ALA A 79 22.04 8.91 10.81
C ALA A 79 21.59 10.13 9.99
N HIS A 80 20.39 10.66 10.24
CA HIS A 80 19.82 11.81 9.56
C HIS A 80 19.62 13.04 10.45
N ASP A 81 20.22 13.09 11.65
CA ASP A 81 20.21 14.28 12.51
C ASP A 81 21.20 15.32 11.98
N MET A 82 20.78 16.03 10.93
CA MET A 82 21.52 17.09 10.25
C MET A 82 20.60 18.27 9.94
N ASP A 83 21.17 19.36 9.40
CA ASP A 83 20.37 20.53 9.02
C ASP A 83 19.31 20.16 7.98
N CYS A 84 18.08 20.62 8.21
CA CYS A 84 16.93 20.32 7.34
C CYS A 84 17.20 20.72 5.88
N THR A 85 18.00 21.77 5.69
CA THR A 85 18.39 22.32 4.39
C THR A 85 19.30 21.39 3.59
N VAL A 86 19.96 20.41 4.23
CA VAL A 86 20.78 19.41 3.53
C VAL A 86 19.92 18.58 2.56
N CYS A 87 18.72 18.21 3.01
CA CYS A 87 17.78 17.44 2.21
C CYS A 87 16.75 18.32 1.50
N HIS A 88 16.12 19.23 2.26
CA HIS A 88 15.01 20.02 1.77
C HIS A 88 15.43 21.33 1.10
N GLY A 89 16.69 21.75 1.14
CA GLY A 89 17.07 23.10 0.70
C GLY A 89 16.39 24.17 1.55
N GLY A 90 16.05 25.32 0.97
CA GLY A 90 15.52 26.45 1.75
C GLY A 90 16.58 27.16 2.58
N SER A 91 16.12 28.01 3.51
CA SER A 91 16.98 28.79 4.40
C SER A 91 16.65 28.53 5.88
N ASN A 92 17.69 28.26 6.67
CA ASN A 92 17.57 28.08 8.12
C ASN A 92 17.85 29.39 8.90
N ASP A 93 18.14 30.50 8.22
CA ASP A 93 18.68 31.73 8.84
C ASP A 93 17.64 32.85 9.01
N THR A 94 16.39 32.54 8.65
CA THR A 94 15.27 33.48 8.64
C THR A 94 14.09 32.95 9.44
N SER A 95 13.25 33.86 9.89
CA SER A 95 11.97 33.60 10.55
C SER A 95 10.77 33.85 9.61
N SER A 96 11.00 34.37 8.40
CA SER A 96 9.96 34.50 7.37
C SER A 96 9.72 33.14 6.72
N LYS A 97 8.45 32.73 6.67
CA LYS A 97 8.01 31.48 6.02
C LYS A 97 8.37 31.48 4.54
N GLU A 98 8.21 32.61 3.87
CA GLU A 98 8.42 32.78 2.44
C GLU A 98 9.91 32.64 2.12
N LEU A 99 10.77 33.36 2.85
CA LEU A 99 12.22 33.28 2.67
C LEU A 99 12.81 31.94 3.12
N ALA A 100 12.27 31.32 4.18
CA ALA A 100 12.72 30.01 4.64
C ALA A 100 12.43 28.90 3.63
N HIS A 101 11.32 29.02 2.89
CA HIS A 101 10.89 28.03 1.90
C HIS A 101 11.30 28.36 0.46
N GLU A 102 12.06 29.44 0.23
CA GLU A 102 12.59 29.75 -1.09
C GLU A 102 13.54 28.62 -1.55
N ASN A 103 13.31 28.04 -2.73
CA ASN A 103 14.04 26.87 -3.25
C ASN A 103 13.91 25.58 -2.40
N LEU A 104 12.84 25.44 -1.61
CA LEU A 104 12.56 24.22 -0.85
C LEU A 104 12.18 23.05 -1.78
N ILE A 105 12.82 21.91 -1.56
CA ILE A 105 12.47 20.61 -2.13
C ILE A 105 11.47 19.92 -1.18
N LEU A 106 10.19 19.94 -1.56
CA LEU A 106 9.12 19.36 -0.74
C LEU A 106 9.27 17.84 -0.54
N ARG A 107 9.74 17.13 -1.57
CA ARG A 107 9.88 15.66 -1.60
C ARG A 107 11.32 15.26 -1.92
N PRO A 108 12.25 15.34 -0.96
CA PRO A 108 13.68 15.07 -1.21
C PRO A 108 13.96 13.62 -1.60
N ALA A 109 13.17 12.68 -1.09
CA ALA A 109 13.29 11.26 -1.40
C ALA A 109 12.58 10.86 -2.71
N HIS A 110 11.85 11.77 -3.37
CA HIS A 110 11.20 11.51 -4.64
C HIS A 110 12.22 11.08 -5.70
N PRO A 111 11.88 10.16 -6.63
CA PRO A 111 12.80 9.73 -7.67
C PRO A 111 13.48 10.87 -8.45
N ASP A 112 12.77 11.96 -8.74
CA ASP A 112 13.33 13.15 -9.40
C ASP A 112 14.43 13.87 -8.59
N ASN A 113 14.44 13.70 -7.26
CA ASN A 113 15.34 14.41 -6.34
C ASN A 113 16.36 13.49 -5.66
N MET A 114 16.09 12.18 -5.57
CA MET A 114 16.84 11.26 -4.71
C MET A 114 18.32 11.15 -5.12
N VAL A 115 18.65 11.30 -6.40
CA VAL A 115 20.05 11.34 -6.87
C VAL A 115 20.78 12.56 -6.31
N LYS A 116 20.15 13.73 -6.38
CA LYS A 116 20.72 14.99 -5.89
C LYS A 116 20.77 15.05 -4.37
N VAL A 117 19.80 14.44 -3.68
CA VAL A 117 19.67 14.52 -2.23
C VAL A 117 20.27 13.30 -1.53
N CYS A 118 19.64 12.14 -1.64
CA CYS A 118 20.09 10.90 -1.00
C CYS A 118 21.43 10.42 -1.57
N GLY A 119 21.65 10.60 -2.88
CA GLY A 119 22.86 10.19 -3.59
C GLY A 119 24.13 10.95 -3.16
N LYS A 120 24.04 11.99 -2.34
CA LYS A 120 25.24 12.60 -1.73
C LYS A 120 25.93 11.66 -0.72
N CYS A 121 25.15 10.80 -0.06
CA CYS A 121 25.64 9.87 0.97
C CYS A 121 25.38 8.40 0.63
N HIS A 122 24.36 8.10 -0.16
CA HIS A 122 23.90 6.75 -0.53
C HIS A 122 24.02 6.48 -2.03
N GLN A 123 25.19 6.80 -2.61
CA GLN A 123 25.44 6.69 -4.06
C GLN A 123 25.09 5.31 -4.61
N ASP A 124 25.61 4.26 -3.96
CA ASP A 124 25.43 2.88 -4.41
C ASP A 124 23.97 2.44 -4.33
N GLN A 125 23.27 2.79 -3.23
CA GLN A 125 21.87 2.43 -3.07
C GLN A 125 21.01 3.13 -4.12
N VAL A 126 21.23 4.42 -4.37
CA VAL A 126 20.47 5.17 -5.37
C VAL A 126 20.74 4.64 -6.78
N ALA A 127 22.00 4.38 -7.13
CA ALA A 127 22.37 3.81 -8.43
C ALA A 127 21.74 2.42 -8.64
N SER A 128 21.77 1.56 -7.62
CA SER A 128 21.18 0.23 -7.69
C SER A 128 19.66 0.26 -7.81
N THR A 129 19.02 1.14 -7.04
CA THR A 129 17.56 1.26 -6.95
C THR A 129 16.95 1.72 -8.28
N ALA A 130 17.64 2.58 -9.02
CA ALA A 130 17.21 3.05 -10.34
C ALA A 130 16.98 1.92 -11.35
N HIS A 131 17.62 0.77 -11.16
CA HIS A 131 17.50 -0.41 -12.03
C HIS A 131 16.61 -1.52 -11.43
N SER A 132 16.04 -1.32 -10.24
CA SER A 132 15.17 -2.29 -9.59
C SER A 132 13.79 -2.39 -10.28
N LEU A 133 13.11 -3.52 -10.10
CA LEU A 133 11.75 -3.70 -10.63
C LEU A 133 10.72 -2.80 -9.90
N HIS A 134 10.94 -2.45 -8.64
CA HIS A 134 10.07 -1.52 -7.92
C HIS A 134 10.15 -0.09 -8.49
N PHE A 135 11.23 0.29 -9.17
CA PHE A 135 11.39 1.63 -9.77
C PHE A 135 11.11 1.65 -11.26
N THR A 136 11.54 0.62 -11.99
CA THR A 136 11.32 0.54 -13.45
C THR A 136 9.93 0.02 -13.79
N LEU A 137 9.38 -0.89 -12.97
CA LEU A 137 8.14 -1.63 -13.23
C LEU A 137 8.06 -2.22 -14.66
N LYS A 138 9.23 -2.48 -15.24
CA LYS A 138 9.40 -2.82 -16.67
C LYS A 138 8.55 -4.02 -17.04
N THR A 139 8.53 -5.04 -16.19
CA THR A 139 7.87 -6.31 -16.49
C THR A 139 6.35 -6.16 -16.52
N GLU A 140 5.75 -5.53 -15.51
CA GLU A 140 4.31 -5.40 -15.39
C GLU A 140 3.74 -4.46 -16.45
N VAL A 141 4.40 -3.31 -16.68
CA VAL A 141 4.00 -2.36 -17.73
C VAL A 141 4.02 -3.02 -19.10
N ASN A 142 5.13 -3.66 -19.47
CA ASN A 142 5.22 -4.28 -20.79
C ASN A 142 4.28 -5.47 -20.96
N ARG A 143 3.99 -6.24 -19.90
CA ARG A 143 3.00 -7.33 -19.98
C ARG A 143 1.63 -6.82 -20.38
N VAL A 144 1.15 -5.73 -19.77
CA VAL A 144 -0.14 -5.12 -20.13
C VAL A 144 -0.08 -4.56 -21.56
N ARG A 145 0.95 -3.79 -21.90
CA ARG A 145 1.09 -3.20 -23.24
C ARG A 145 1.15 -4.24 -24.35
N ILE A 146 1.95 -5.30 -24.17
CA ILE A 146 2.06 -6.42 -25.12
C ILE A 146 0.74 -7.17 -25.24
N ALA A 147 0.01 -7.35 -24.12
CA ALA A 147 -1.31 -7.96 -24.15
C ALA A 147 -2.30 -7.16 -25.02
N PHE A 148 -2.10 -5.85 -25.20
CA PHE A 148 -2.90 -5.01 -26.11
C PHE A 148 -2.21 -4.72 -27.45
N GLY A 149 -1.12 -5.41 -27.78
CA GLY A 149 -0.51 -5.39 -29.12
C GLY A 149 0.69 -4.46 -29.28
N ALA A 150 1.26 -3.93 -28.19
CA ALA A 150 2.54 -3.21 -28.26
C ALA A 150 3.65 -4.14 -28.76
N LYS A 151 4.43 -3.66 -29.73
CA LYS A 151 5.55 -4.40 -30.34
C LYS A 151 6.90 -4.09 -29.70
N GLU A 152 7.01 -2.92 -29.05
CA GLU A 152 8.23 -2.42 -28.45
C GLU A 152 8.09 -2.38 -26.93
N GLU A 153 9.12 -2.89 -26.25
CA GLU A 153 9.21 -2.82 -24.80
C GLU A 153 9.75 -1.47 -24.35
N LEU A 154 9.15 -0.91 -23.30
CA LEU A 154 9.68 0.22 -22.57
C LEU A 154 10.77 -0.23 -21.60
N THR A 155 11.70 0.66 -21.29
CA THR A 155 12.74 0.37 -20.30
C THR A 155 12.27 0.64 -18.88
N SER A 156 11.36 1.61 -18.72
CA SER A 156 10.78 2.02 -17.45
C SER A 156 9.33 2.49 -17.66
N LEU A 157 8.53 2.44 -16.60
CA LEU A 157 7.16 2.99 -16.58
C LEU A 157 7.10 4.49 -16.88
N VAL A 158 8.18 5.25 -16.64
CA VAL A 158 8.21 6.69 -16.94
C VAL A 158 8.19 6.95 -18.44
N ASP A 159 8.56 5.94 -19.23
CA ASP A 159 8.53 5.98 -20.70
C ASP A 159 7.12 5.69 -21.25
N VAL A 160 6.12 5.39 -20.40
CA VAL A 160 4.74 5.16 -20.87
C VAL A 160 4.25 6.46 -21.53
N PRO A 161 3.83 6.45 -22.80
CA PRO A 161 3.39 7.65 -23.50
C PRO A 161 2.20 8.34 -22.84
N VAL A 162 2.09 9.64 -23.06
CA VAL A 162 0.96 10.46 -22.64
C VAL A 162 0.11 10.74 -23.87
N THR A 163 -1.15 10.29 -23.86
CA THR A 163 -2.09 10.51 -24.96
C THR A 163 -3.44 10.96 -24.40
N ASP A 164 -3.94 12.12 -24.80
CA ASP A 164 -5.22 12.65 -24.30
C ASP A 164 -6.42 11.98 -25.00
N SER A 165 -6.30 11.78 -26.31
CA SER A 165 -7.30 11.14 -27.16
C SER A 165 -6.74 9.87 -27.84
N PRO A 166 -6.69 8.73 -27.12
CA PRO A 166 -6.18 7.46 -27.67
C PRO A 166 -6.79 7.08 -29.02
N GLN A 167 -5.99 6.88 -30.06
CA GLN A 167 -6.46 6.40 -31.36
C GLN A 167 -6.30 4.88 -31.50
N THR A 168 -5.54 4.25 -30.60
CA THR A 168 -5.29 2.82 -30.60
C THR A 168 -5.54 2.21 -29.23
N ILE A 169 -5.81 0.90 -29.20
CA ILE A 169 -6.01 0.17 -27.95
C ILE A 169 -4.76 0.18 -27.04
N VAL A 170 -3.55 0.27 -27.63
CA VAL A 170 -2.30 0.41 -26.88
C VAL A 170 -2.22 1.76 -26.19
N GLU A 171 -2.60 2.84 -26.88
CA GLU A 171 -2.66 4.19 -26.27
C GLU A 171 -3.70 4.25 -25.14
N LEU A 172 -4.84 3.56 -25.30
CA LEU A 172 -5.84 3.45 -24.23
C LEU A 172 -5.28 2.67 -23.03
N ALA A 173 -4.51 1.60 -23.27
CA ALA A 173 -3.83 0.85 -22.22
C ALA A 173 -2.73 1.68 -21.52
N ASP A 174 -2.00 2.51 -22.27
CA ASP A 174 -0.98 3.43 -21.73
C ASP A 174 -1.62 4.48 -20.79
N ASP A 175 -2.79 5.02 -21.18
CA ASP A 175 -3.58 5.92 -20.33
C ASP A 175 -4.11 5.23 -19.06
N LEU A 176 -4.66 4.01 -19.19
CA LEU A 176 -5.06 3.18 -18.05
C LEU A 176 -3.90 2.97 -17.07
N LEU A 177 -2.71 2.64 -17.59
CA LEU A 177 -1.51 2.42 -16.78
C LEU A 177 -1.21 3.67 -15.94
N ARG A 178 -1.15 4.83 -16.59
CA ARG A 178 -0.82 6.13 -15.95
C ARG A 178 -1.84 6.57 -14.92
N ARG A 179 -3.13 6.44 -15.20
CA ARG A 179 -4.19 7.01 -14.33
C ARG A 179 -4.70 6.05 -13.26
N ARG A 180 -4.62 4.72 -13.48
CA ARG A 180 -5.20 3.73 -12.55
C ARG A 180 -4.18 2.73 -12.01
N CYS A 181 -3.35 2.13 -12.84
CA CYS A 181 -2.50 1.00 -12.41
C CYS A 181 -1.27 1.46 -11.61
N LEU A 182 -0.65 2.58 -12.00
CA LEU A 182 0.60 3.07 -11.41
C LEU A 182 0.45 3.79 -10.06
N ARG A 183 -0.73 3.77 -9.44
CA ARG A 183 -1.01 4.34 -8.09
C ARG A 183 -0.21 3.69 -6.94
N CYS A 184 0.30 2.47 -7.14
CA CYS A 184 1.13 1.79 -6.15
C CYS A 184 2.62 2.12 -6.31
N HIS A 185 3.00 2.88 -7.34
CA HIS A 185 4.41 3.09 -7.67
C HIS A 185 5.07 4.16 -6.77
N PRO A 186 6.38 4.04 -6.43
CA PRO A 186 7.10 5.02 -5.60
C PRO A 186 7.16 6.48 -6.09
N TYR A 187 6.74 6.80 -7.33
CA TYR A 187 6.57 8.20 -7.76
C TYR A 187 5.32 8.84 -7.14
N PHE A 188 4.33 8.04 -6.73
CA PHE A 188 3.08 8.51 -6.17
C PHE A 188 2.96 8.15 -4.67
N SER A 189 2.42 9.07 -3.88
CA SER A 189 2.26 8.92 -2.42
C SER A 189 1.14 7.96 -2.01
N GLY A 190 0.51 7.27 -2.98
CA GLY A 190 -0.63 6.39 -2.76
C GLY A 190 -1.96 7.14 -2.64
N ASP A 191 -3.04 6.38 -2.78
CA ASP A 191 -4.40 6.85 -2.54
C ASP A 191 -4.58 7.33 -1.09
N ARG A 192 -5.51 8.27 -0.88
CA ARG A 192 -5.75 8.90 0.44
C ARG A 192 -6.45 8.00 1.46
N TYR A 193 -6.35 6.68 1.31
CA TYR A 193 -6.82 5.73 2.31
C TYR A 193 -5.85 5.66 3.50
N PRO A 194 -6.33 5.47 4.74
CA PRO A 194 -5.52 5.57 5.96
C PRO A 194 -4.25 4.71 6.01
N ALA A 195 -4.24 3.55 5.36
CA ALA A 195 -3.11 2.62 5.34
C ALA A 195 -2.38 2.55 3.99
N VAL A 196 -2.72 3.41 3.04
CA VAL A 196 -2.14 3.41 1.67
C VAL A 196 -1.21 4.60 1.47
N VAL A 197 -1.55 5.75 2.06
CA VAL A 197 -0.72 6.97 1.99
C VAL A 197 0.67 6.70 2.56
N ARG A 198 1.67 7.14 1.81
CA ARG A 198 3.10 6.92 2.05
C ARG A 198 3.97 8.01 1.44
N GLY A 199 5.28 7.95 1.69
CA GLY A 199 6.27 8.79 1.03
C GLY A 199 6.53 8.35 -0.41
N THR A 200 7.40 9.08 -1.11
CA THR A 200 7.84 8.76 -2.47
C THR A 200 9.31 8.36 -2.49
N GLY A 201 9.71 7.57 -3.50
CA GLY A 201 11.06 7.02 -3.66
C GLY A 201 11.55 6.35 -2.36
N CYS A 202 12.70 6.73 -1.82
CA CYS A 202 13.24 6.08 -0.62
C CYS A 202 12.27 6.16 0.59
N ALA A 203 11.51 7.24 0.69
CA ALA A 203 10.56 7.46 1.78
C ALA A 203 9.31 6.58 1.71
N SER A 204 9.02 5.92 0.57
CA SER A 204 7.89 5.00 0.48
C SER A 204 8.09 3.77 1.36
N CYS A 205 9.33 3.29 1.48
CA CYS A 205 9.69 2.12 2.29
C CYS A 205 10.35 2.49 3.61
N HIS A 206 11.09 3.60 3.67
CA HIS A 206 11.90 3.91 4.84
C HIS A 206 11.27 4.91 5.80
N LEU A 207 10.11 5.52 5.48
CA LEU A 207 9.38 6.36 6.44
C LEU A 207 8.07 5.72 6.85
N GLN A 208 7.70 5.88 8.13
CA GLN A 208 6.47 5.33 8.67
C GLN A 208 5.32 6.33 8.55
N PHE A 209 4.18 5.83 8.08
CA PHE A 209 2.93 6.57 8.01
C PHE A 209 1.87 5.86 8.86
N TYR A 210 1.03 6.64 9.53
CA TYR A 210 -0.10 6.14 10.30
C TYR A 210 -1.33 7.00 10.02
N LYS A 211 -2.43 6.35 9.58
CA LYS A 211 -3.67 7.03 9.18
C LYS A 211 -3.41 8.19 8.20
N GLY A 212 -2.56 7.91 7.22
CA GLY A 212 -2.13 8.83 6.18
C GLY A 212 -1.34 10.06 6.62
N LYS A 213 -0.73 10.02 7.81
CA LYS A 213 0.19 11.06 8.28
C LYS A 213 1.57 10.47 8.53
N LEU A 214 2.61 11.23 8.17
CA LEU A 214 3.98 10.89 8.52
C LEU A 214 4.11 10.82 10.05
N VAL A 215 4.63 9.72 10.57
CA VAL A 215 4.80 9.51 12.01
C VAL A 215 6.01 10.29 12.52
N SER A 216 7.13 10.18 11.81
CA SER A 216 8.38 10.87 12.12
C SER A 216 9.28 10.93 10.89
N HIS A 217 10.36 11.70 10.97
CA HIS A 217 11.44 11.68 9.98
C HIS A 217 12.55 10.67 10.37
N SER A 218 12.25 9.68 11.21
CA SER A 218 13.18 8.60 11.53
C SER A 218 13.13 7.55 10.42
N PHE A 219 14.21 7.45 9.64
CA PHE A 219 14.29 6.45 8.57
C PHE A 219 14.46 5.04 9.16
N LEU A 220 13.57 4.14 8.76
CA LEU A 220 13.61 2.74 9.13
C LEU A 220 14.81 2.08 8.46
N LYS A 221 15.74 1.56 9.27
CA LYS A 221 16.83 0.72 8.76
C LYS A 221 16.27 -0.53 8.06
N THR A 222 15.22 -1.11 8.63
CA THR A 222 14.52 -2.27 8.09
C THR A 222 13.02 -1.97 8.05
N PRO A 223 12.39 -1.91 6.86
CA PRO A 223 10.95 -1.74 6.73
C PRO A 223 10.18 -2.89 7.37
N GLY A 224 9.01 -2.60 7.95
CA GLY A 224 8.05 -3.61 8.40
C GLY A 224 6.97 -3.87 7.36
N ASP A 225 6.07 -4.81 7.65
CA ASP A 225 5.03 -5.22 6.71
C ASP A 225 4.03 -4.10 6.36
N ASP A 226 3.81 -3.15 7.27
CA ASP A 226 2.95 -2.00 7.02
C ASP A 226 3.42 -1.18 5.81
N GLN A 227 4.74 -1.05 5.62
CA GLN A 227 5.30 -0.37 4.44
C GLN A 227 4.99 -1.14 3.15
N CYS A 228 5.11 -2.47 3.18
CA CYS A 228 4.80 -3.32 2.04
C CYS A 228 3.29 -3.30 1.70
N LEU A 229 2.44 -3.31 2.72
CA LEU A 229 0.98 -3.31 2.60
C LEU A 229 0.42 -1.99 2.05
N GLN A 230 1.17 -0.89 2.06
CA GLN A 230 0.74 0.36 1.41
C GLN A 230 0.64 0.23 -0.11
N CYS A 231 1.29 -0.77 -0.73
CA CYS A 231 1.23 -1.04 -2.17
C CYS A 231 0.65 -2.42 -2.48
N HIS A 232 1.00 -3.44 -1.68
CA HIS A 232 0.60 -4.82 -1.89
C HIS A 232 -0.73 -5.17 -1.21
N TYR A 233 -1.71 -4.26 -1.30
CA TYR A 233 -3.08 -4.43 -0.83
C TYR A 233 -4.06 -4.65 -1.98
N GLY A 234 -5.21 -5.28 -1.75
CA GLY A 234 -6.25 -5.46 -2.78
C GLY A 234 -5.89 -6.56 -3.77
N ASN A 235 -6.08 -7.82 -3.36
CA ASN A 235 -5.75 -9.04 -4.11
C ASN A 235 -4.31 -9.09 -4.70
N TRP A 236 -3.34 -8.58 -3.95
CA TRP A 236 -1.89 -8.71 -4.20
C TRP A 236 -1.19 -9.44 -3.04
N VAL A 237 0.13 -9.64 -3.18
CA VAL A 237 0.97 -10.48 -2.30
C VAL A 237 0.91 -10.17 -0.79
N GLY A 238 0.70 -8.91 -0.41
CA GLY A 238 0.58 -8.56 1.00
C GLY A 238 -0.76 -9.03 1.58
N TYR A 239 -1.81 -9.00 0.76
CA TYR A 239 -3.14 -9.44 1.17
C TYR A 239 -3.21 -10.94 1.38
N ASP A 240 -2.71 -11.76 0.46
CA ASP A 240 -2.76 -13.21 0.64
C ASP A 240 -1.83 -13.69 1.77
N TYR A 241 -0.65 -13.09 1.94
CA TYR A 241 0.23 -13.34 3.10
C TYR A 241 -0.51 -13.17 4.44
N TYR A 242 -1.29 -12.09 4.53
CA TYR A 242 -2.10 -11.76 5.71
C TYR A 242 -3.48 -12.43 5.75
N GLY A 243 -3.80 -13.33 4.81
CA GLY A 243 -5.07 -14.03 4.82
C GLY A 243 -6.25 -13.16 4.38
N ARG A 244 -6.07 -12.18 3.50
CA ARG A 244 -7.08 -11.20 3.11
C ARG A 244 -7.48 -11.37 1.65
N TYR A 245 -8.79 -11.43 1.41
CA TYR A 245 -9.36 -11.41 0.06
C TYR A 245 -10.31 -10.22 -0.06
N GLU A 246 -10.07 -9.31 -0.98
CA GLU A 246 -10.89 -8.12 -1.17
C GLU A 246 -12.35 -8.48 -1.51
N HIS A 247 -13.32 -7.82 -0.86
CA HIS A 247 -14.74 -8.04 -1.14
C HIS A 247 -15.10 -7.65 -2.59
N ASP A 248 -16.20 -8.22 -3.08
CA ASP A 248 -16.86 -7.74 -4.30
C ASP A 248 -17.19 -6.24 -4.20
N MET A 249 -17.24 -5.53 -5.33
CA MET A 249 -17.34 -4.07 -5.34
C MET A 249 -18.76 -3.55 -5.13
N ASN A 250 -19.75 -4.33 -5.53
CA ASN A 250 -21.14 -3.97 -5.35
C ASN A 250 -21.48 -3.95 -3.85
N ASP A 251 -22.09 -2.86 -3.41
CA ASP A 251 -22.40 -2.59 -2.01
C ASP A 251 -23.22 -3.71 -1.33
N GLU A 252 -24.11 -4.39 -2.07
CA GLU A 252 -24.88 -5.55 -1.60
C GLU A 252 -24.01 -6.75 -1.23
N TYR A 253 -22.74 -6.81 -1.60
CA TYR A 253 -21.83 -7.91 -1.22
C TYR A 253 -20.75 -7.45 -0.22
N ARG A 254 -20.83 -6.20 0.26
CA ARG A 254 -19.84 -5.57 1.14
C ARG A 254 -20.33 -5.50 2.58
N THR A 255 -20.47 -6.67 3.20
CA THR A 255 -20.86 -6.77 4.62
C THR A 255 -19.70 -6.44 5.58
N PRO A 256 -19.97 -5.93 6.80
CA PRO A 256 -21.29 -5.52 7.29
C PRO A 256 -21.75 -4.19 6.66
N TYR A 257 -23.03 -4.08 6.28
CA TYR A 257 -23.64 -2.88 5.66
C TYR A 257 -23.81 -1.68 6.62
N THR A 258 -22.98 -1.62 7.68
CA THR A 258 -22.99 -0.74 8.87
C THR A 258 -24.05 -1.03 9.94
N THR A 259 -23.62 -0.93 11.20
CA THR A 259 -24.46 -0.52 12.33
C THR A 259 -23.67 0.50 13.17
N ARG A 260 -24.25 1.69 13.39
CA ARG A 260 -23.88 2.75 14.37
C ARG A 260 -22.43 3.30 14.42
N HIS A 261 -21.45 2.74 13.70
CA HIS A 261 -20.06 3.20 13.66
C HIS A 261 -19.54 3.26 12.22
N ASP A 262 -18.63 4.19 11.95
CA ASP A 262 -17.88 4.24 10.69
C ASP A 262 -17.10 2.93 10.51
N TYR A 263 -17.40 2.19 9.44
CA TYR A 263 -16.66 0.97 9.12
C TYR A 263 -15.29 1.33 8.54
N PHE A 264 -14.24 0.83 9.18
CA PHE A 264 -12.87 1.18 8.83
C PHE A 264 -12.41 0.39 7.60
N ARG A 265 -12.28 1.06 6.45
CA ARG A 265 -11.66 0.55 5.20
C ARG A 265 -10.26 1.14 5.01
N PRO A 266 -9.23 0.64 5.72
CA PRO A 266 -7.89 1.25 5.69
C PRO A 266 -7.24 1.26 4.31
N PHE A 267 -7.63 0.32 3.44
CA PHE A 267 -7.08 0.11 2.10
C PHE A 267 -8.10 0.40 0.98
N GLY A 268 -9.22 1.02 1.31
CA GLY A 268 -10.24 1.42 0.35
C GLY A 268 -11.33 0.41 0.06
N VAL A 269 -11.07 -0.89 0.10
CA VAL A 269 -12.12 -1.92 0.00
C VAL A 269 -12.04 -2.86 1.20
N GLU A 270 -13.19 -3.32 1.68
CA GLU A 270 -13.29 -4.37 2.70
C GLU A 270 -12.67 -5.68 2.20
N PHE A 271 -12.42 -6.60 3.13
CA PHE A 271 -11.87 -7.91 2.79
C PHE A 271 -12.43 -9.02 3.68
N HIS A 272 -12.53 -10.20 3.10
CA HIS A 272 -12.73 -11.45 3.83
C HIS A 272 -11.44 -11.84 4.53
N GLN A 273 -11.53 -12.17 5.81
CA GLN A 273 -10.42 -12.75 6.55
C GLN A 273 -10.41 -14.27 6.35
N LEU A 274 -9.57 -14.70 5.41
CA LEU A 274 -9.21 -16.09 5.15
C LEU A 274 -8.02 -16.52 6.02
N SER A 275 -7.52 -17.73 5.77
CA SER A 275 -6.35 -18.28 6.45
C SER A 275 -5.06 -17.59 5.96
N PRO A 276 -4.27 -16.95 6.84
CA PRO A 276 -2.96 -16.41 6.46
C PRO A 276 -1.92 -17.51 6.18
N ASP A 277 -0.81 -17.09 5.59
CA ASP A 277 0.38 -17.92 5.37
C ASP A 277 0.91 -18.51 6.69
N ILE A 278 1.45 -19.72 6.63
CA ILE A 278 2.07 -20.38 7.79
C ILE A 278 3.26 -19.58 8.35
N HIS A 279 4.04 -18.89 7.51
CA HIS A 279 5.18 -18.07 7.92
C HIS A 279 4.69 -16.83 8.67
N GLN A 280 3.67 -16.15 8.15
CA GLN A 280 3.01 -15.02 8.80
C GLN A 280 2.47 -15.42 10.18
N LYS A 281 1.76 -16.57 10.26
CA LYS A 281 1.24 -17.11 11.53
C LYS A 281 2.33 -17.44 12.54
N LYS A 282 3.57 -17.65 12.09
CA LYS A 282 4.70 -17.94 12.95
C LYS A 282 5.39 -16.67 13.46
N GLY A 283 5.11 -15.52 12.86
CA GLY A 283 5.68 -14.22 13.24
C GLY A 283 6.69 -13.69 12.23
N LEU A 284 6.93 -14.39 11.11
CA LEU A 284 7.81 -13.89 10.06
C LEU A 284 7.18 -12.69 9.36
N VAL A 285 8.04 -11.78 8.91
CA VAL A 285 7.69 -10.55 8.19
C VAL A 285 8.24 -10.59 6.76
N CYS A 286 7.74 -9.73 5.88
CA CYS A 286 8.10 -9.70 4.45
C CYS A 286 9.63 -9.71 4.24
N VAL A 287 10.36 -8.92 5.03
CA VAL A 287 11.82 -8.77 4.93
C VAL A 287 12.63 -9.96 5.43
N ASP A 288 12.01 -10.92 6.12
CA ASP A 288 12.66 -12.20 6.46
C ASP A 288 12.91 -13.06 5.22
N CYS A 289 12.11 -12.86 4.17
CA CYS A 289 12.28 -13.51 2.86
C CYS A 289 12.77 -12.53 1.78
N HIS A 290 12.36 -11.26 1.84
CA HIS A 290 12.66 -10.25 0.81
C HIS A 290 13.63 -9.19 1.31
N GLY A 291 14.93 -9.42 1.06
CA GLY A 291 16.01 -8.53 1.49
C GLY A 291 16.24 -7.34 0.55
N GLY A 292 16.98 -6.33 1.02
CA GLY A 292 17.29 -5.12 0.24
C GLY A 292 18.00 -5.38 -1.09
N ARG A 293 18.81 -6.45 -1.20
CA ARG A 293 19.45 -6.84 -2.48
C ARG A 293 18.46 -7.36 -3.52
N GLU A 294 17.34 -7.93 -3.10
CA GLU A 294 16.27 -8.34 -4.02
C GLU A 294 15.38 -7.14 -4.36
N LEU A 295 15.01 -6.36 -3.35
CA LEU A 295 14.01 -5.31 -3.49
C LEU A 295 14.53 -4.03 -4.17
N MET A 296 15.81 -3.67 -3.92
CA MET A 296 16.41 -2.39 -4.33
C MET A 296 17.54 -2.53 -5.36
N ALA A 297 17.82 -3.73 -5.87
CA ALA A 297 18.86 -3.92 -6.88
C ALA A 297 18.34 -4.70 -8.09
N GLN A 298 19.08 -4.63 -9.19
CA GLN A 298 18.84 -5.46 -10.36
C GLN A 298 19.54 -6.82 -10.16
N GLY A 299 18.78 -7.93 -10.13
CA GLY A 299 19.36 -9.27 -10.06
C GLY A 299 18.33 -10.38 -9.85
N ASP A 300 18.63 -11.59 -10.31
CA ASP A 300 17.80 -12.79 -10.10
C ASP A 300 18.06 -13.41 -8.71
N THR A 301 17.94 -12.59 -7.67
CA THR A 301 18.04 -13.04 -6.27
C THR A 301 16.67 -13.42 -5.71
N LYS A 302 15.83 -14.01 -6.57
CA LYS A 302 14.46 -14.41 -6.19
C LYS A 302 14.52 -15.49 -5.12
N THR A 303 13.97 -15.17 -3.95
CA THR A 303 13.85 -16.11 -2.85
C THR A 303 12.95 -17.28 -3.25
N ARG A 304 13.43 -18.51 -3.02
CA ARG A 304 12.71 -19.75 -3.30
C ARG A 304 12.46 -20.52 -2.02
N CYS A 305 11.40 -21.32 -2.00
CA CYS A 305 11.09 -22.21 -0.88
C CYS A 305 12.29 -23.11 -0.52
N ALA A 306 12.98 -23.61 -1.54
CA ALA A 306 14.13 -24.50 -1.40
C ALA A 306 15.34 -23.83 -0.73
N ASP A 307 15.45 -22.50 -0.76
CA ASP A 307 16.61 -21.80 -0.18
C ASP A 307 16.64 -21.94 1.35
N CYS A 308 15.48 -22.17 1.98
CA CYS A 308 15.38 -22.53 3.41
C CYS A 308 15.04 -24.01 3.62
N HIS A 309 14.19 -24.61 2.77
CA HIS A 309 13.62 -25.93 3.03
C HIS A 309 14.39 -27.09 2.38
N ASP A 310 15.42 -26.82 1.57
CA ASP A 310 16.33 -27.81 1.00
C ASP A 310 17.68 -27.81 1.72
N ARG A 311 18.07 -28.96 2.26
CA ARG A 311 19.34 -29.16 2.97
C ARG A 311 20.55 -28.86 2.09
N SER A 312 20.46 -29.15 0.79
CA SER A 312 21.57 -28.93 -0.14
C SER A 312 21.81 -27.46 -0.45
N ARG A 313 20.82 -26.58 -0.19
CA ARG A 313 20.87 -25.17 -0.54
C ARG A 313 21.12 -24.26 0.65
N ILE A 314 20.54 -24.59 1.81
CA ILE A 314 20.51 -23.69 2.99
C ILE A 314 21.89 -23.19 3.42
N GLU A 315 22.93 -23.99 3.23
CA GLU A 315 24.31 -23.63 3.55
C GLU A 315 24.79 -22.36 2.84
N ASN A 316 24.40 -22.20 1.57
CA ASN A 316 24.76 -21.04 0.77
C ASN A 316 23.90 -19.82 1.10
N GLN A 317 22.89 -19.98 1.96
CA GLN A 317 21.87 -18.98 2.25
C GLN A 317 22.01 -18.38 3.66
N LEU A 318 22.94 -18.89 4.47
CA LEU A 318 23.18 -18.43 5.85
C LEU A 318 23.59 -16.96 5.94
N SER A 319 24.26 -16.42 4.91
CA SER A 319 24.65 -15.00 4.82
C SER A 319 23.57 -14.12 4.19
N TYR A 320 22.52 -14.72 3.62
CA TYR A 320 21.44 -14.03 2.93
C TYR A 320 20.22 -13.83 3.82
N PHE A 321 19.90 -14.84 4.62
CA PHE A 321 18.81 -14.80 5.59
C PHE A 321 19.37 -14.80 7.01
N ASN A 322 18.55 -14.42 7.99
CA ASN A 322 18.92 -14.48 9.40
C ASN A 322 18.85 -15.92 9.95
N ILE A 323 19.63 -16.83 9.34
CA ILE A 323 19.63 -18.27 9.61
C ILE A 323 20.89 -18.66 10.40
N ASN A 324 20.71 -19.41 11.48
CA ASN A 324 21.76 -19.90 12.35
C ASN A 324 21.75 -21.43 12.46
N ARG A 325 22.94 -22.03 12.55
CA ARG A 325 23.10 -23.45 12.92
C ARG A 325 22.96 -23.63 14.42
N LYS A 326 22.22 -24.65 14.84
CA LYS A 326 21.99 -24.93 16.27
C LYS A 326 23.01 -25.93 16.84
N ASN A 327 23.69 -25.53 17.93
CA ASN A 327 24.43 -26.41 18.85
C ASN A 327 25.42 -27.41 18.21
N ASN A 328 26.16 -27.04 17.16
CA ASN A 328 27.12 -27.92 16.47
C ASN A 328 26.56 -29.29 16.04
N LYS A 329 25.23 -29.46 15.98
CA LYS A 329 24.58 -30.60 15.33
C LYS A 329 24.44 -30.21 13.87
N GLU A 330 25.05 -30.98 12.98
CA GLU A 330 25.25 -30.63 11.56
C GLU A 330 23.95 -30.35 10.78
N ASP A 331 22.77 -30.64 11.36
CA ASP A 331 21.51 -30.81 10.64
C ASP A 331 20.32 -29.98 11.14
N GLU A 332 20.50 -29.10 12.12
CA GLU A 332 19.43 -28.26 12.68
C GLU A 332 19.69 -26.77 12.43
N PHE A 333 18.81 -26.14 11.64
CA PHE A 333 18.87 -24.73 11.29
C PHE A 333 17.68 -23.98 11.86
N THR A 334 17.92 -22.73 12.22
CA THR A 334 16.93 -21.85 12.80
C THR A 334 16.93 -20.51 12.09
N LEU A 335 15.77 -19.91 11.89
CA LEU A 335 15.62 -18.55 11.38
C LEU A 335 15.17 -17.65 12.53
N VAL A 336 15.83 -16.51 12.69
CA VAL A 336 15.43 -15.49 13.67
C VAL A 336 14.64 -14.42 12.96
N SER A 337 13.35 -14.27 13.29
CA SER A 337 12.51 -13.27 12.64
C SER A 337 12.99 -11.86 12.97
N THR A 338 13.04 -11.03 11.94
CA THR A 338 13.36 -9.61 12.05
C THR A 338 12.24 -8.81 12.73
N GLY A 339 11.00 -9.33 12.70
CA GLY A 339 9.83 -8.66 13.28
C GLY A 339 9.79 -8.69 14.80
N ASP A 340 9.88 -9.89 15.39
CA ASP A 340 9.74 -10.10 16.84
C ASP A 340 10.99 -10.67 17.52
N GLY A 341 12.06 -10.94 16.76
CA GLY A 341 13.31 -11.52 17.26
C GLY A 341 13.20 -13.00 17.63
N LYS A 342 12.09 -13.66 17.31
CA LYS A 342 11.84 -15.04 17.69
C LYS A 342 12.59 -16.02 16.81
N GLU A 343 13.14 -17.05 17.44
CA GLU A 343 13.83 -18.14 16.76
C GLU A 343 12.85 -19.24 16.33
N HIS A 344 12.96 -19.67 15.07
CA HIS A 344 12.12 -20.69 14.44
C HIS A 344 12.96 -21.81 13.87
N THR A 345 12.71 -23.05 14.28
CA THR A 345 13.32 -24.22 13.62
C THR A 345 12.78 -24.39 12.20
N ILE A 346 13.69 -24.49 11.24
CA ILE A 346 13.34 -24.63 9.82
C ILE A 346 12.99 -26.08 9.50
N PRO A 347 11.76 -26.37 9.02
CA PRO A 347 11.40 -27.72 8.60
C PRO A 347 12.02 -28.04 7.23
N PHE A 348 12.60 -29.23 7.08
CA PHE A 348 13.12 -29.71 5.80
C PHE A 348 12.13 -30.59 5.04
N MET A 349 12.23 -30.58 3.71
CA MET A 349 11.47 -31.43 2.80
C MET A 349 11.84 -32.91 2.99
N LYS A 350 11.01 -33.68 3.71
CA LYS A 350 11.24 -35.12 3.99
C LYS A 350 10.28 -36.06 3.28
N HIS A 351 9.11 -35.58 2.89
CA HIS A 351 8.08 -36.42 2.28
C HIS A 351 8.48 -36.82 0.85
N ALA A 352 8.25 -38.07 0.44
CA ALA A 352 8.64 -38.61 -0.88
C ALA A 352 8.08 -37.80 -2.07
N ALA A 353 6.94 -37.13 -1.88
CA ALA A 353 6.35 -36.25 -2.89
C ALA A 353 7.30 -35.14 -3.39
N HIS A 354 8.23 -34.66 -2.55
CA HIS A 354 9.20 -33.64 -2.98
C HIS A 354 10.19 -34.17 -4.02
N GLN A 355 10.45 -35.49 -4.03
CA GLN A 355 11.25 -36.14 -5.07
C GLN A 355 10.37 -36.52 -6.27
N GLU A 356 9.20 -37.12 -6.01
CA GLU A 356 8.24 -37.55 -7.05
C GLU A 356 7.80 -36.40 -7.97
N TYR A 357 7.56 -35.21 -7.42
CA TYR A 357 7.05 -34.04 -8.16
C TYR A 357 8.10 -32.93 -8.33
N ALA A 358 9.38 -33.18 -8.04
CA ALA A 358 10.46 -32.17 -8.07
C ALA A 358 10.51 -31.38 -9.39
N GLU A 359 10.36 -32.09 -10.50
CA GLU A 359 10.39 -31.54 -11.87
C GLU A 359 8.98 -31.44 -12.51
N VAL A 360 7.94 -31.75 -11.75
CA VAL A 360 6.55 -31.76 -12.25
C VAL A 360 5.80 -30.51 -11.81
N ALA A 361 5.91 -30.12 -10.55
CA ALA A 361 5.08 -29.06 -9.97
C ALA A 361 5.89 -28.13 -9.05
N GLY A 362 5.57 -26.84 -9.06
CA GLY A 362 6.03 -25.89 -8.05
C GLY A 362 5.38 -26.16 -6.70
N CYS A 363 6.04 -25.74 -5.60
CA CYS A 363 5.61 -26.04 -4.24
C CYS A 363 4.14 -25.61 -3.98
N GLN A 364 3.74 -24.44 -4.49
CA GLN A 364 2.41 -23.90 -4.23
C GLN A 364 1.27 -24.68 -4.88
N VAL A 365 1.53 -25.52 -5.89
CA VAL A 365 0.51 -26.45 -6.44
C VAL A 365 -0.05 -27.36 -5.33
N CYS A 366 0.82 -27.77 -4.40
CA CYS A 366 0.46 -28.61 -3.26
C CYS A 366 0.17 -27.79 -1.99
N HIS A 367 0.93 -26.71 -1.76
CA HIS A 367 1.00 -26.02 -0.47
C HIS A 367 0.09 -24.78 -0.36
N ALA A 368 -0.32 -24.16 -1.46
CA ALA A 368 -1.23 -23.03 -1.41
C ALA A 368 -2.57 -23.48 -0.81
N GLN A 369 -3.05 -22.73 0.17
CA GLN A 369 -4.36 -23.01 0.79
C GLN A 369 -5.51 -22.40 -0.03
N TRP A 370 -5.26 -21.30 -0.73
CA TRP A 370 -6.18 -20.60 -1.62
C TRP A 370 -5.38 -19.64 -2.52
N SER A 371 -5.98 -19.10 -3.58
CA SER A 371 -5.33 -18.12 -4.48
C SER A 371 -6.37 -17.17 -5.06
N PHE A 372 -5.98 -15.97 -5.49
CA PHE A 372 -6.92 -15.03 -6.11
C PHE A 372 -7.35 -15.48 -7.51
N ASN A 373 -8.65 -15.58 -7.75
CA ASN A 373 -9.24 -15.75 -9.07
C ASN A 373 -10.12 -14.54 -9.38
N ASP A 374 -9.54 -13.50 -9.94
CA ASP A 374 -10.24 -12.32 -10.43
C ASP A 374 -10.47 -12.47 -11.95
N LEU A 375 -11.54 -13.17 -12.34
CA LEU A 375 -11.86 -13.48 -13.74
C LEU A 375 -12.60 -12.31 -14.40
N GLY A 376 -12.27 -12.05 -15.67
CA GLY A 376 -12.89 -11.02 -16.49
C GLY A 376 -12.79 -9.64 -15.85
N THR A 377 -11.59 -9.05 -15.83
CA THR A 377 -11.40 -7.69 -15.30
C THR A 377 -11.79 -6.67 -16.36
N HIS A 378 -12.92 -6.00 -16.15
CA HIS A 378 -13.43 -4.96 -17.04
C HIS A 378 -12.95 -3.59 -16.59
N LEU A 379 -12.32 -2.84 -17.50
CA LEU A 379 -11.83 -1.49 -17.27
C LEU A 379 -12.43 -0.56 -18.32
N LEU A 380 -13.23 0.39 -17.86
CA LEU A 380 -13.96 1.32 -18.71
C LEU A 380 -13.44 2.72 -18.47
N ARG A 381 -12.91 3.39 -19.49
CA ARG A 381 -12.80 4.84 -19.49
C ARG A 381 -14.15 5.41 -19.92
N SER A 382 -14.70 6.35 -19.18
CA SER A 382 -15.86 7.12 -19.62
C SER A 382 -15.53 8.58 -19.43
N ASP A 383 -15.82 9.39 -20.44
CA ASP A 383 -15.68 10.84 -20.39
C ASP A 383 -17.07 11.51 -20.14
N LEU A 384 -18.11 10.70 -19.92
CA LEU A 384 -19.47 11.14 -19.60
C LEU A 384 -19.61 11.48 -18.11
N SER A 385 -20.14 12.66 -17.83
CA SER A 385 -20.48 13.09 -16.46
C SER A 385 -21.81 12.52 -15.97
N GLU A 386 -22.03 11.22 -16.21
CA GLU A 386 -23.21 10.45 -15.77
C GLU A 386 -22.82 9.31 -14.83
N TYR A 387 -23.38 9.30 -13.62
CA TYR A 387 -22.86 8.46 -12.53
C TYR A 387 -23.83 7.39 -12.03
N ASP A 388 -25.11 7.46 -12.40
CA ASP A 388 -26.19 6.64 -11.82
C ASP A 388 -25.92 5.13 -11.93
N ALA A 389 -25.37 4.69 -13.06
CA ALA A 389 -24.98 3.31 -13.31
C ALA A 389 -23.94 2.77 -12.30
N PHE A 390 -23.15 3.66 -11.69
CA PHE A 390 -22.08 3.33 -10.76
C PHE A 390 -22.45 3.52 -9.29
N SER A 391 -23.70 3.90 -8.99
CA SER A 391 -24.19 4.16 -7.62
C SER A 391 -23.90 3.03 -6.63
N ARG A 392 -24.10 1.78 -7.07
CA ARG A 392 -23.85 0.56 -6.25
C ARG A 392 -22.40 0.10 -6.24
N VAL A 393 -21.54 0.67 -7.08
CA VAL A 393 -20.12 0.29 -7.23
C VAL A 393 -19.18 1.49 -7.05
N SER A 394 -19.62 2.47 -6.25
CA SER A 394 -18.83 3.69 -5.95
C SER A 394 -17.46 3.38 -5.33
N VAL A 395 -17.31 2.22 -4.69
CA VAL A 395 -16.03 1.75 -4.12
C VAL A 395 -15.44 0.67 -5.01
N GLN A 396 -14.34 1.03 -5.66
CA GLN A 396 -13.68 0.19 -6.66
C GLN A 396 -12.15 0.25 -6.56
N GLY A 397 -11.66 0.52 -5.34
CA GLY A 397 -10.25 0.55 -5.00
C GLY A 397 -9.47 1.72 -5.60
N SER A 398 -10.15 2.81 -5.96
CA SER A 398 -9.55 4.10 -6.34
C SER A 398 -10.17 5.20 -5.49
N PHE A 399 -9.37 5.87 -4.66
CA PHE A 399 -9.89 6.91 -3.76
C PHE A 399 -10.52 8.07 -4.53
N GLU A 400 -9.84 8.52 -5.59
CA GLU A 400 -10.29 9.63 -6.44
C GLU A 400 -11.66 9.34 -7.07
N VAL A 401 -11.81 8.16 -7.68
CA VAL A 401 -13.08 7.74 -8.28
C VAL A 401 -14.17 7.58 -7.21
N GLU A 402 -13.83 7.04 -6.04
CA GLU A 402 -14.79 6.94 -4.94
C GLU A 402 -15.28 8.32 -4.49
N GLN A 403 -14.40 9.31 -4.37
CA GLN A 403 -14.80 10.65 -3.95
C GLN A 403 -15.67 11.34 -5.00
N ILE A 404 -15.31 11.26 -6.28
CA ILE A 404 -16.08 11.86 -7.37
C ILE A 404 -17.48 11.24 -7.44
N LEU A 405 -17.58 9.91 -7.41
CA LEU A 405 -18.88 9.23 -7.42
C LEU A 405 -19.72 9.60 -6.20
N LYS A 406 -19.16 9.52 -4.99
CA LYS A 406 -19.92 9.87 -3.78
C LYS A 406 -20.36 11.33 -3.74
N ASN A 407 -19.55 12.23 -4.29
CA ASN A 407 -19.89 13.64 -4.36
C ASN A 407 -20.99 13.89 -5.38
N ASN A 408 -20.79 13.44 -6.62
CA ASN A 408 -21.64 13.79 -7.76
C ASN A 408 -22.95 12.98 -7.82
N LEU A 409 -23.04 11.83 -7.14
CA LEU A 409 -24.31 11.11 -6.94
C LEU A 409 -25.23 11.82 -5.92
N ASN A 410 -24.73 12.81 -5.19
CA ASN A 410 -25.55 13.65 -4.32
C ASN A 410 -25.81 15.00 -4.99
N PHE A 411 -27.03 15.18 -5.49
CA PHE A 411 -27.46 16.38 -6.21
C PHE A 411 -27.40 17.69 -5.39
N ASP A 412 -27.24 17.60 -4.07
CA ASP A 412 -27.08 18.78 -3.21
C ASP A 412 -25.64 19.34 -3.20
N ASN A 413 -24.67 18.59 -3.70
CA ASN A 413 -23.26 18.99 -3.72
C ASN A 413 -22.91 19.81 -4.97
N GLU A 414 -21.90 20.66 -4.86
CA GLU A 414 -21.22 21.23 -6.03
C GLU A 414 -20.49 20.11 -6.78
N GLU A 415 -20.70 20.03 -8.09
CA GLU A 415 -20.15 18.95 -8.92
C GLU A 415 -18.62 19.01 -8.94
N MET A 416 -17.98 17.87 -8.62
CA MET A 416 -16.55 17.70 -8.79
C MET A 416 -16.24 17.39 -10.25
N ALA A 417 -15.13 17.93 -10.75
CA ALA A 417 -14.66 17.68 -12.11
C ALA A 417 -14.52 16.18 -12.42
N HIS A 418 -15.01 15.78 -13.60
CA HIS A 418 -14.95 14.43 -14.13
C HIS A 418 -13.54 14.09 -14.64
N SER A 419 -12.58 13.97 -13.72
CA SER A 419 -11.17 13.81 -14.08
C SER A 419 -10.43 12.85 -13.15
N MET A 420 -9.37 12.25 -13.67
CA MET A 420 -8.40 11.46 -12.91
C MET A 420 -6.99 11.99 -13.09
N THR A 421 -6.23 12.00 -12.00
CA THR A 421 -4.83 12.43 -12.00
C THR A 421 -3.94 11.37 -12.65
N ASP A 422 -3.07 11.77 -13.58
CA ASP A 422 -1.92 10.98 -14.05
C ASP A 422 -0.92 10.80 -12.90
N LYS A 423 -0.65 9.54 -12.51
CA LYS A 423 0.14 9.25 -11.30
C LYS A 423 1.65 9.52 -11.48
N LEU A 424 2.11 9.83 -12.68
CA LEU A 424 3.49 10.18 -12.98
C LEU A 424 3.70 11.69 -13.14
N SER A 425 2.84 12.38 -13.91
CA SER A 425 2.96 13.84 -14.08
C SER A 425 2.31 14.63 -12.95
N GLY A 426 1.28 14.07 -12.31
CA GLY A 426 0.45 14.76 -11.32
C GLY A 426 -0.61 15.67 -11.94
N GLU A 427 -0.76 15.67 -13.27
CA GLU A 427 -1.76 16.46 -13.98
C GLU A 427 -3.12 15.76 -13.97
N ALA A 428 -4.19 16.53 -13.80
CA ALA A 428 -5.56 16.04 -13.94
C ALA A 428 -5.91 15.89 -15.42
N LYS A 429 -6.55 14.78 -15.77
CA LYS A 429 -7.03 14.50 -17.13
C LYS A 429 -8.49 14.12 -17.11
N ASP A 430 -9.25 14.59 -18.08
CA ASP A 430 -10.68 14.32 -18.20
C ASP A 430 -10.97 12.84 -18.38
N GLY A 431 -12.12 12.41 -17.89
CA GLY A 431 -12.55 11.02 -17.89
C GLY A 431 -12.21 10.25 -16.62
N LEU A 432 -13.08 9.29 -16.28
CA LEU A 432 -12.89 8.35 -15.19
C LEU A 432 -12.65 6.94 -15.69
N TRP A 433 -11.69 6.25 -15.07
CA TRP A 433 -11.52 4.81 -15.22
C TRP A 433 -12.31 4.04 -14.16
N TYR A 434 -13.33 3.31 -14.61
CA TYR A 434 -14.12 2.37 -13.83
C TYR A 434 -13.52 0.96 -13.87
N LYS A 435 -13.80 0.14 -12.86
CA LYS A 435 -13.38 -1.27 -12.79
C LYS A 435 -14.53 -2.16 -12.33
N GLY A 436 -14.69 -3.28 -13.01
CA GLY A 436 -15.56 -4.38 -12.62
C GLY A 436 -14.91 -5.74 -12.83
N TYR A 437 -15.56 -6.79 -12.34
CA TYR A 437 -15.15 -8.18 -12.52
C TYR A 437 -16.35 -9.01 -12.93
N GLU A 438 -16.14 -10.02 -13.77
CA GLU A 438 -17.18 -11.01 -14.06
C GLU A 438 -17.38 -11.97 -12.88
N THR A 439 -16.28 -12.45 -12.31
CA THR A 439 -16.33 -13.39 -11.18
C THR A 439 -15.07 -13.29 -10.34
N ARG A 440 -15.27 -13.27 -9.02
CA ARG A 440 -14.20 -13.21 -8.03
C ARG A 440 -14.31 -14.38 -7.06
N ARG A 441 -13.32 -15.26 -7.03
CA ARG A 441 -13.28 -16.46 -6.17
C ARG A 441 -11.89 -16.69 -5.58
N TRP A 442 -11.77 -17.59 -4.60
CA TRP A 442 -10.49 -17.95 -3.99
C TRP A 442 -10.29 -19.44 -3.71
N GLU A 443 -11.38 -20.20 -3.68
CA GLU A 443 -11.42 -21.60 -3.28
C GLU A 443 -10.72 -22.52 -4.28
N ASN A 444 -10.80 -22.20 -5.58
CA ASN A 444 -10.24 -23.02 -6.64
C ASN A 444 -8.83 -22.54 -6.98
N ILE A 445 -7.82 -23.35 -6.72
CA ILE A 445 -6.45 -23.02 -7.13
C ILE A 445 -6.29 -23.43 -8.61
N ILE A 446 -6.28 -22.44 -9.50
CA ILE A 446 -6.03 -22.64 -10.93
C ILE A 446 -4.58 -23.08 -11.09
N ILE A 447 -4.35 -24.15 -11.85
CA ILE A 447 -3.01 -24.63 -12.16
C ILE A 447 -2.81 -24.70 -13.68
N GLY A 448 -1.57 -24.50 -14.11
CA GLY A 448 -1.17 -24.49 -15.51
C GLY A 448 0.34 -24.64 -15.64
N ARG A 449 0.85 -24.77 -16.87
CA ARG A 449 2.30 -24.90 -17.11
C ARG A 449 2.96 -23.53 -17.23
N ASP A 450 4.10 -23.37 -16.57
CA ASP A 450 5.02 -22.26 -16.83
C ASP A 450 5.84 -22.49 -18.11
N SER A 451 6.71 -21.54 -18.45
CA SER A 451 7.57 -21.61 -19.62
C SER A 451 8.59 -22.76 -19.60
N SER A 452 8.84 -23.38 -18.44
CA SER A 452 9.67 -24.58 -18.30
C SER A 452 8.88 -25.89 -18.40
N GLY A 453 7.55 -25.79 -18.56
CA GLY A 453 6.64 -26.92 -18.61
C GLY A 453 6.21 -27.45 -17.24
N ARG A 454 6.64 -26.82 -16.13
CA ARG A 454 6.26 -27.22 -14.77
C ARG A 454 4.90 -26.67 -14.39
N LEU A 455 4.13 -27.44 -13.62
CA LEU A 455 2.86 -26.99 -13.08
C LEU A 455 3.10 -25.88 -12.05
N GLN A 456 2.41 -24.77 -12.20
CA GLN A 456 2.37 -23.65 -11.27
C GLN A 456 0.92 -23.30 -10.93
N VAL A 457 0.74 -22.60 -9.80
CA VAL A 457 -0.51 -21.88 -9.58
C VAL A 457 -0.56 -20.72 -10.56
N MET A 458 -1.73 -20.49 -11.16
CA MET A 458 -1.94 -19.46 -12.16
C MET A 458 -2.91 -18.40 -11.65
N ARG A 459 -2.74 -17.16 -12.09
CA ARG A 459 -3.71 -16.07 -11.88
C ARG A 459 -4.11 -15.44 -13.21
N PRO A 460 -5.39 -15.09 -13.41
CA PRO A 460 -5.89 -14.42 -14.62
C PRO A 460 -5.51 -12.91 -14.64
N ILE A 461 -4.24 -12.58 -14.44
CA ILE A 461 -3.76 -11.20 -14.28
C ILE A 461 -4.00 -10.37 -15.54
N LEU A 462 -3.90 -11.00 -16.71
CA LEU A 462 -4.09 -10.33 -18.01
C LEU A 462 -5.44 -10.65 -18.65
N ASP A 463 -6.37 -11.28 -17.91
CA ASP A 463 -7.76 -11.43 -18.36
C ASP A 463 -8.51 -10.11 -18.18
N ILE A 464 -8.14 -9.15 -19.04
CA ILE A 464 -8.51 -7.74 -18.98
C ILE A 464 -9.27 -7.37 -20.25
N TYR A 465 -10.31 -6.56 -20.09
CA TYR A 465 -11.14 -6.00 -21.14
C TYR A 465 -11.12 -4.48 -21.03
N LEU A 466 -10.85 -3.78 -22.13
CA LEU A 466 -10.85 -2.31 -22.17
C LEU A 466 -12.04 -1.80 -22.98
N SER A 467 -12.70 -0.79 -22.43
CA SER A 467 -13.76 -0.05 -23.11
C SER A 467 -13.51 1.45 -22.96
N TRP A 468 -13.98 2.24 -23.91
CA TRP A 468 -13.98 3.69 -23.84
C TRP A 468 -15.20 4.28 -24.54
N ILE A 469 -15.91 5.15 -23.82
CA ILE A 469 -16.94 6.05 -24.33
C ILE A 469 -16.48 7.49 -24.10
N ASP A 470 -16.52 8.32 -25.14
CA ASP A 470 -16.11 9.72 -25.07
C ASP A 470 -17.24 10.66 -24.62
N GLU A 471 -17.00 11.97 -24.67
CA GLU A 471 -17.95 13.01 -24.24
C GLU A 471 -19.15 13.19 -25.19
N ASP A 472 -19.02 12.74 -26.44
CA ASP A 472 -20.06 12.80 -27.48
C ASP A 472 -20.95 11.54 -27.48
N GLU A 473 -20.81 10.68 -26.46
CA GLU A 473 -21.44 9.35 -26.33
C GLU A 473 -20.99 8.31 -27.38
N ASP A 474 -19.90 8.58 -28.10
CA ASP A 474 -19.35 7.64 -29.08
C ASP A 474 -18.55 6.53 -28.37
N VAL A 475 -18.90 5.28 -28.67
CA VAL A 475 -18.18 4.11 -28.16
C VAL A 475 -16.98 3.83 -29.06
N LEU A 476 -15.82 4.35 -28.64
CA LEU A 476 -14.55 4.23 -29.38
C LEU A 476 -13.92 2.83 -29.23
N PHE A 477 -14.10 2.20 -28.07
CA PHE A 477 -13.70 0.81 -27.83
C PHE A 477 -14.76 0.10 -26.99
N ASP A 478 -15.21 -1.07 -27.42
CA ASP A 478 -16.19 -1.89 -26.70
C ASP A 478 -15.58 -3.23 -26.30
N SER A 479 -15.39 -3.43 -25.00
CA SER A 479 -15.05 -4.72 -24.39
C SER A 479 -13.88 -5.44 -25.07
N VAL A 480 -12.86 -4.69 -25.48
CA VAL A 480 -11.71 -5.22 -26.21
C VAL A 480 -10.89 -6.09 -25.26
N ARG A 481 -10.94 -7.40 -25.47
CA ARG A 481 -10.19 -8.38 -24.68
C ARG A 481 -8.69 -8.29 -24.98
N SER A 482 -7.87 -8.45 -23.95
CA SER A 482 -6.43 -8.62 -24.13
C SER A 482 -6.10 -9.84 -25.00
N ASN A 483 -5.07 -9.72 -25.83
CA ASN A 483 -4.49 -10.78 -26.66
C ASN A 483 -3.44 -11.61 -25.91
N ALA A 484 -3.44 -11.58 -24.57
CA ALA A 484 -2.48 -12.34 -23.78
C ALA A 484 -2.65 -13.86 -24.02
N GLN A 485 -1.52 -14.56 -24.11
CA GLN A 485 -1.51 -16.02 -24.20
C GLN A 485 -2.18 -16.67 -22.98
N ASN A 486 -2.58 -17.94 -23.11
CA ASN A 486 -3.20 -18.72 -22.04
C ASN A 486 -4.43 -18.04 -21.40
N ASN A 487 -5.22 -17.30 -22.19
CA ASN A 487 -6.39 -16.55 -21.70
C ASN A 487 -6.03 -15.58 -20.56
N GLY A 488 -4.84 -14.98 -20.61
CA GLY A 488 -4.37 -14.03 -19.62
C GLY A 488 -3.89 -14.65 -18.29
N LEU A 489 -3.78 -15.97 -18.20
CA LEU A 489 -3.23 -16.67 -17.05
C LEU A 489 -1.70 -16.53 -16.99
N LEU A 490 -1.19 -16.07 -15.85
CA LEU A 490 0.24 -15.99 -15.55
C LEU A 490 0.61 -16.84 -14.33
N PRO A 491 1.82 -17.45 -14.30
CA PRO A 491 2.33 -18.11 -13.10
C PRO A 491 2.36 -17.15 -11.91
N TYR A 492 1.89 -17.64 -10.77
CA TYR A 492 1.79 -16.90 -9.53
C TYR A 492 2.28 -17.76 -8.36
N VAL A 493 2.88 -17.11 -7.37
CA VAL A 493 3.28 -17.74 -6.11
C VAL A 493 2.37 -17.17 -5.01
N PRO A 494 1.24 -17.84 -4.70
CA PRO A 494 0.39 -17.43 -3.60
C PRO A 494 1.18 -17.44 -2.30
N HIS A 495 1.03 -16.37 -1.52
CA HIS A 495 1.57 -16.31 -0.17
C HIS A 495 0.51 -16.84 0.81
N THR A 496 0.02 -18.05 0.53
CA THR A 496 -1.01 -18.73 1.34
C THR A 496 -0.50 -20.10 1.76
N THR A 497 0.80 -20.23 1.95
CA THR A 497 1.49 -21.49 2.20
C THR A 497 0.92 -22.15 3.46
N GLY A 498 0.59 -23.42 3.36
CA GLY A 498 0.20 -24.25 4.49
C GLY A 498 0.73 -25.67 4.37
N LYS A 499 0.17 -26.57 5.18
CA LYS A 499 0.36 -28.00 4.96
C LYS A 499 -0.22 -28.35 3.59
N ALA A 500 0.45 -29.26 2.86
CA ALA A 500 -0.06 -29.71 1.58
C ALA A 500 -1.52 -30.18 1.73
N GLY A 501 -2.39 -29.72 0.84
CA GLY A 501 -3.82 -30.07 0.89
C GLY A 501 -4.02 -31.57 0.75
N MET A 502 -5.01 -32.15 1.43
CA MET A 502 -5.23 -33.62 1.43
C MET A 502 -5.42 -34.19 0.01
N PHE A 503 -5.91 -33.38 -0.93
CA PHE A 503 -6.21 -33.76 -2.31
C PHE A 503 -5.19 -33.24 -3.33
N TYR A 504 -3.95 -32.92 -2.91
CA TYR A 504 -2.93 -32.40 -3.84
C TYR A 504 -2.64 -33.37 -5.00
N ARG A 505 -2.66 -34.69 -4.72
CA ARG A 505 -2.46 -35.73 -5.74
C ARG A 505 -3.58 -35.72 -6.78
N ASP A 506 -4.82 -35.63 -6.34
CA ASP A 506 -5.98 -35.59 -7.23
C ASP A 506 -5.98 -34.32 -8.06
N ARG A 507 -5.61 -33.16 -7.48
CA ARG A 507 -5.44 -31.91 -8.23
C ARG A 507 -4.46 -32.08 -9.39
N ILE A 508 -3.28 -32.65 -9.13
CA ILE A 508 -2.25 -32.87 -10.17
C ILE A 508 -2.76 -33.89 -11.19
N LYS A 509 -3.29 -35.02 -10.73
CA LYS A 509 -3.76 -36.10 -11.61
C LYS A 509 -4.89 -35.63 -12.53
N ASN A 510 -5.87 -34.90 -12.01
CA ASN A 510 -7.01 -34.39 -12.78
C ASN A 510 -6.53 -33.41 -13.86
N PHE A 511 -5.56 -32.55 -13.54
CA PHE A 511 -4.99 -31.65 -14.55
C PHE A 511 -4.27 -32.41 -15.66
N LEU A 512 -3.39 -33.34 -15.32
CA LEU A 512 -2.67 -34.16 -16.31
C LEU A 512 -3.64 -34.94 -17.20
N GLN A 513 -4.72 -35.51 -16.63
CA GLN A 513 -5.76 -36.18 -17.39
C GLN A 513 -6.54 -35.23 -18.31
N SER A 514 -6.81 -34.00 -17.86
CA SER A 514 -7.50 -33.00 -18.69
C SER A 514 -6.65 -32.56 -19.87
N GLU A 515 -5.33 -32.49 -19.73
CA GLU A 515 -4.41 -32.22 -20.85
C GLU A 515 -4.40 -33.39 -21.84
N GLU A 516 -4.30 -34.64 -21.36
CA GLU A 516 -4.33 -35.82 -22.24
C GLU A 516 -5.64 -35.97 -23.01
N GLY A 517 -6.76 -35.57 -22.39
CA GLY A 517 -8.08 -35.56 -23.01
C GLY A 517 -8.29 -34.43 -24.03
N ALA A 518 -7.58 -33.31 -23.90
CA ALA A 518 -7.63 -32.19 -24.84
C ALA A 518 -6.75 -32.39 -26.09
N VAL A 519 -5.82 -33.36 -26.05
CA VAL A 519 -4.92 -33.72 -27.17
C VAL A 519 -5.52 -34.84 -28.05
N LYS A 520 -6.63 -35.45 -27.63
CA LYS A 520 -7.42 -36.41 -28.43
C LYS A 520 -8.61 -35.72 -29.07
#